data_AF-A0ABD2D9M2-F1
#
_entry.id   AF-A0ABD2D9M2-F1
#
_cell.length_a   1.000
_cell.length_b   1.000
_cell.length_c   1.000
_cell.angle_alpha   90.00
_cell.angle_beta   90.00
_cell.angle_gamma   90.00
#
_symmetry.space_group_name_H-M   'P 1'
#
loop_
_entity.id
_entity.type
_entity.pdbx_description
1 polymer ?
#
loop_
_entity_poly.entity_id
_entity_poly.type
_entity_poly.pdbx_seq_one_letter_code
_entity_poly.pdbx_strand_id
1 'polypeptide(L)'
;MIATETAAESAVLAVPGAEAAPEAPGREEPAWPWKDAPIRTLVRRIHQLQAERAQAFRRLEEGHRQYLRSGPCYDFPRYRSTVHEVTQAFAAASREVLAVEAELAGPRAQPLLAGHVRSLQQLEQTRLATVALLQLMGTPELTGQEDTAQIHQLKM
;
A
#
# COMPACT_ATOMS: atom_id res chain seq x y z
N MET A 1 -19.04 -63.47 6.94
CA MET A 1 -18.76 -62.60 5.78
C MET A 1 -17.44 -61.88 6.06
N ILE A 2 -16.32 -62.29 5.43
CA ILE A 2 -15.62 -61.60 4.31
C ILE A 2 -15.41 -60.11 4.63
N ALA A 3 -14.29 -59.64 5.19
CA ALA A 3 -12.92 -59.41 4.68
C ALA A 3 -12.66 -57.92 4.36
N THR A 4 -11.37 -57.57 4.42
CA THR A 4 -10.65 -56.36 3.96
C THR A 4 -10.70 -55.12 4.87
N GLU A 5 -9.61 -54.75 5.56
CA GLU A 5 -8.43 -54.00 5.04
C GLU A 5 -8.81 -52.52 4.84
N THR A 6 -8.24 -51.55 5.55
CA THR A 6 -6.95 -50.96 5.18
C THR A 6 -6.54 -49.91 6.21
N ALA A 7 -5.25 -49.89 6.50
CA ALA A 7 -4.57 -48.86 7.26
C ALA A 7 -4.63 -47.50 6.56
N ALA A 8 -4.76 -46.43 7.35
CA ALA A 8 -4.24 -45.12 7.01
C ALA A 8 -3.84 -44.42 8.31
N GLU A 9 -2.74 -44.90 8.87
CA GLU A 9 -1.90 -44.18 9.81
C GLU A 9 -1.39 -42.93 9.07
N SER A 10 -2.06 -41.79 9.26
CA SER A 10 -1.66 -40.53 8.64
C SER A 10 -0.46 -40.00 9.42
N ALA A 11 0.72 -40.38 8.92
CA ALA A 11 2.01 -39.87 9.36
C ALA A 11 1.96 -38.34 9.36
N VAL A 12 2.03 -37.77 10.56
CA VAL A 12 2.36 -36.37 10.76
C VAL A 12 3.73 -36.17 10.14
N LEU A 13 3.75 -35.50 8.99
CA LEU A 13 4.94 -35.15 8.25
C LEU A 13 5.69 -34.11 9.09
N ALA A 14 6.58 -34.60 9.96
CA ALA A 14 7.57 -33.80 10.64
C ALA A 14 8.46 -33.18 9.56
N VAL A 15 8.27 -31.89 9.30
CA VAL A 15 9.24 -31.07 8.57
C VAL A 15 10.40 -30.80 9.54
N PRO A 16 11.61 -31.32 9.28
CA PRO A 16 12.78 -30.92 10.03
C PRO A 16 13.34 -29.63 9.41
N GLY A 17 13.86 -28.75 10.27
CA GLY A 17 14.70 -27.64 9.83
C GLY A 17 13.96 -26.33 9.71
N ALA A 18 13.66 -25.74 10.86
CA ALA A 18 13.73 -24.28 10.99
C ALA A 18 15.18 -23.87 10.69
N GLU A 19 15.52 -23.71 9.41
CA GLU A 19 16.63 -22.85 9.04
C GLU A 19 16.17 -21.43 9.34
N ALA A 20 16.68 -20.92 10.46
CA ALA A 20 16.66 -19.52 10.79
C ALA A 20 17.23 -18.75 9.60
N ALA A 21 16.33 -18.21 8.78
CA ALA A 21 16.68 -17.17 7.83
C ALA A 21 17.44 -16.09 8.62
N PRO A 22 18.58 -15.61 8.11
CA PRO A 22 19.37 -14.62 8.82
C PRO A 22 18.48 -13.44 9.10
N GLU A 23 18.36 -13.07 10.38
CA GLU A 23 17.63 -11.89 10.81
C GLU A 23 18.05 -10.74 9.89
N ALA A 24 17.06 -10.24 9.12
CA ALA A 24 17.25 -9.04 8.33
C ALA A 24 17.84 -7.98 9.27
N PRO A 25 18.94 -7.29 8.87
CA PRO A 25 19.60 -6.34 9.74
C PRO A 25 18.55 -5.38 10.26
N GLY A 26 18.51 -5.26 11.59
CA GLY A 26 17.44 -4.62 12.34
C GLY A 26 16.88 -3.45 11.57
N ARG A 27 15.57 -3.52 11.25
CA ARG A 27 14.84 -2.32 10.89
C ARG A 27 14.98 -1.40 12.09
N GLU A 28 15.92 -0.48 12.03
CA GLU A 28 15.96 0.67 12.92
C GLU A 28 14.60 1.34 12.74
N GLU A 29 13.67 1.02 13.64
CA GLU A 29 12.48 1.83 13.77
C GLU A 29 13.00 3.24 14.01
N PRO A 30 12.67 4.20 13.14
CA PRO A 30 13.09 5.57 13.36
C PRO A 30 12.68 5.93 14.79
N ALA A 31 13.67 6.28 15.61
CA ALA A 31 13.45 6.73 16.97
C ALA A 31 12.69 8.05 16.88
N TRP A 32 11.36 7.94 16.78
CA TRP A 32 10.54 9.11 16.55
C TRP A 32 10.66 10.02 17.77
N PRO A 33 10.86 11.33 17.59
CA PRO A 33 11.03 12.26 18.70
C PRO A 33 9.68 12.59 19.38
N TRP A 34 8.76 11.63 19.45
CA TRP A 34 7.43 11.82 20.00
C TRP A 34 7.40 11.74 21.52
N LYS A 35 8.26 10.91 22.14
CA LYS A 35 8.18 10.57 23.58
C LYS A 35 7.98 11.78 24.51
N ASP A 36 8.65 12.89 24.25
CA ASP A 36 8.59 14.10 25.09
C ASP A 36 7.92 15.30 24.40
N ALA A 37 7.44 15.14 23.16
CA ALA A 37 6.84 16.23 22.40
C ALA A 37 5.48 16.64 22.98
N PRO A 38 5.11 17.92 23.07
CA PRO A 38 3.77 18.28 23.55
C PRO A 38 2.67 17.82 22.58
N ILE A 39 1.45 17.55 23.06
CA ILE A 39 0.33 17.04 22.22
C ILE A 39 0.08 17.92 20.99
N ARG A 40 0.18 19.24 21.15
CA ARG A 40 0.06 20.20 20.03
C ARG A 40 1.03 19.92 18.88
N THR A 41 2.24 19.41 19.19
CA THR A 41 3.25 19.05 18.19
C THR A 41 2.81 17.82 17.41
N LEU A 42 2.26 16.80 18.08
CA LEU A 42 1.70 15.62 17.41
C LEU A 42 0.55 15.99 16.48
N VAL A 43 -0.39 16.82 16.95
CA VAL A 43 -1.52 17.29 16.13
C VAL A 43 -1.01 18.07 14.92
N ARG A 44 -0.06 19.01 15.11
CA ARG A 44 0.56 19.74 14.00
C ARG A 44 1.26 18.80 13.02
N ARG A 45 1.92 17.76 13.51
CA ARG A 45 2.57 16.79 12.63
C ARG A 45 1.55 16.01 11.82
N ILE A 46 0.42 15.59 12.41
CA ILE A 46 -0.66 14.94 11.66
C ILE A 46 -1.12 15.83 10.50
N HIS A 47 -1.34 17.13 10.73
CA HIS A 47 -1.69 18.06 9.65
C HIS A 47 -0.62 18.13 8.55
N GLN A 48 0.66 18.19 8.94
CA GLN A 48 1.76 18.19 7.99
C GLN A 48 1.81 16.89 7.16
N LEU A 49 1.61 15.74 7.81
CA LEU A 49 1.52 14.43 7.15
C LEU A 49 0.34 14.36 6.17
N GLN A 50 -0.78 15.00 6.49
CA GLN A 50 -1.91 15.10 5.55
C GLN A 50 -1.58 15.99 4.35
N ALA A 51 -0.83 17.08 4.54
CA ALA A 51 -0.36 17.92 3.44
C ALA A 51 0.62 17.16 2.52
N GLU A 52 1.54 16.39 3.10
CA GLU A 52 2.48 15.51 2.38
C GLU A 52 1.72 14.45 1.57
N ARG A 53 0.75 13.76 2.17
CA ARG A 53 -0.12 12.80 1.45
C ARG A 53 -0.89 13.47 0.31
N ALA A 54 -1.48 14.65 0.55
CA ALA A 54 -2.18 15.38 -0.48
C ALA A 54 -1.27 15.76 -1.65
N GLN A 55 0.00 16.10 -1.38
CA GLN A 55 0.98 16.33 -2.44
C GLN A 55 1.33 15.04 -3.19
N ALA A 56 1.49 13.92 -2.50
CA ALA A 56 1.74 12.62 -3.10
C ALA A 56 0.59 12.19 -4.03
N PHE A 57 -0.67 12.39 -3.62
CA PHE A 57 -1.84 12.17 -4.49
C PHE A 57 -1.81 13.05 -5.75
N ARG A 58 -1.48 14.35 -5.62
CA ARG A 58 -1.36 15.24 -6.79
C ARG A 58 -0.28 14.78 -7.75
N ARG A 59 0.87 14.32 -7.24
CA ARG A 59 1.96 13.78 -8.07
C ARG A 59 1.54 12.50 -8.79
N LEU A 60 0.83 11.61 -8.12
CA LEU A 60 0.31 10.38 -8.73
C LEU A 60 -0.69 10.70 -9.84
N GLU A 61 -1.62 11.62 -9.58
CA GLU A 61 -2.62 12.03 -10.56
C GLU A 61 -1.98 12.66 -11.81
N GLU A 62 -1.02 13.57 -11.61
CA GLU A 62 -0.28 14.19 -12.71
C GLU A 62 0.58 13.18 -13.48
N GLY A 63 1.27 12.28 -12.79
CA GLY A 63 2.02 11.20 -13.41
C GLY A 63 1.14 10.30 -14.28
N HIS A 64 -0.07 9.99 -13.80
CA HIS A 64 -1.04 9.20 -14.57
C HIS A 64 -1.57 9.95 -15.79
N ARG A 65 -1.89 11.25 -15.65
CA ARG A 65 -2.28 12.08 -16.80
C ARG A 65 -1.17 12.17 -17.86
N GLN A 66 0.08 12.31 -17.45
CA GLN A 66 1.23 12.31 -18.36
C GLN A 66 1.40 10.96 -19.05
N TYR A 67 1.24 9.85 -18.32
CA TYR A 67 1.24 8.51 -18.88
C TYR A 67 0.19 8.37 -19.99
N LEU A 68 -1.07 8.71 -19.72
CA LEU A 68 -2.15 8.62 -20.72
C LEU A 68 -1.90 9.52 -21.95
N ARG A 69 -1.33 10.71 -21.76
CA ARG A 69 -0.97 11.63 -22.85
C ARG A 69 0.21 11.17 -23.70
N SER A 70 1.05 10.26 -23.19
CA SER A 70 2.22 9.75 -23.92
C SER A 70 1.88 8.72 -25.01
N GLY A 71 0.63 8.28 -25.10
CA GLY A 71 0.17 7.37 -26.15
C GLY A 71 0.43 7.93 -27.57
N PRO A 72 0.69 7.05 -28.57
CA PRO A 72 0.60 5.58 -28.51
C PRO A 72 1.85 4.88 -27.96
N CYS A 73 2.99 5.59 -27.81
CA CYS A 73 4.22 5.03 -27.26
C CYS A 73 4.33 5.37 -25.76
N TYR A 74 3.53 4.68 -24.95
CA TYR A 74 3.44 4.95 -23.51
C TYR A 74 4.81 4.90 -22.80
N ASP A 75 5.12 5.93 -22.01
CA ASP A 75 6.32 5.98 -21.19
C ASP A 75 6.08 5.28 -19.83
N PHE A 76 5.96 3.96 -19.89
CA PHE A 76 5.78 3.12 -18.71
C PHE A 76 6.93 3.22 -17.70
N PRO A 77 8.23 3.27 -18.09
CA PRO A 77 9.33 3.41 -17.14
C PRO A 77 9.20 4.67 -16.27
N ARG A 78 8.88 5.82 -16.86
CA ARG A 78 8.70 7.07 -16.12
C ARG A 78 7.49 7.01 -15.19
N TYR A 79 6.37 6.46 -15.66
CA TYR A 79 5.17 6.32 -14.82
C TYR A 79 5.43 5.40 -13.63
N ARG A 80 6.07 4.24 -13.86
CA ARG A 80 6.46 3.30 -12.80
C ARG A 80 7.35 3.95 -11.75
N SER A 81 8.35 4.74 -12.15
CA SER A 81 9.19 5.48 -11.20
C SER A 81 8.37 6.46 -10.36
N THR A 82 7.43 7.19 -10.97
CA THR A 82 6.52 8.10 -10.26
C THR A 82 5.66 7.35 -9.23
N VAL A 83 5.08 6.20 -9.61
CA VAL A 83 4.29 5.35 -8.71
C VAL A 83 5.14 4.86 -7.55
N HIS A 84 6.39 4.45 -7.81
CA HIS A 84 7.30 3.99 -6.79
C HIS A 84 7.62 5.08 -5.76
N GLU A 85 8.01 6.27 -6.21
CA GLU A 85 8.30 7.43 -5.34
C GLU A 85 7.10 7.82 -4.48
N VAL A 86 5.90 7.88 -5.08
CA VAL A 86 4.67 8.19 -4.36
C VAL A 86 4.33 7.10 -3.33
N THR A 87 4.53 5.83 -3.68
CA THR A 87 4.32 4.70 -2.76
C THR A 87 5.23 4.81 -1.53
N GLN A 88 6.51 5.15 -1.73
CA GLN A 88 7.44 5.38 -0.62
C GLN A 88 6.99 6.54 0.28
N ALA A 89 6.54 7.66 -0.32
CA ALA A 89 6.05 8.82 0.42
C ALA A 89 4.81 8.46 1.28
N PHE A 90 3.85 7.73 0.71
CA PHE A 90 2.70 7.22 1.47
C PHE A 90 3.11 6.27 2.59
N ALA A 91 4.03 5.34 2.32
CA ALA A 91 4.50 4.38 3.32
C ALA A 91 5.22 5.09 4.48
N ALA A 92 6.06 6.08 4.19
CA ALA A 92 6.73 6.89 5.21
C ALA A 92 5.72 7.64 6.08
N ALA A 93 4.77 8.35 5.46
CA ALA A 93 3.73 9.07 6.18
C ALA A 93 2.84 8.14 7.02
N SER A 94 2.56 6.92 6.53
CA SER A 94 1.75 5.94 7.27
C SER A 94 2.46 5.37 8.48
N ARG A 95 3.75 5.05 8.39
CA ARG A 95 4.56 4.64 9.55
C ARG A 95 4.58 5.72 10.62
N GLU A 96 4.75 6.98 10.22
CA GLU A 96 4.81 8.08 11.17
C GLU A 96 3.46 8.35 11.84
N VAL A 97 2.35 8.30 11.09
CA VAL A 97 1.02 8.41 11.69
C VAL A 97 0.74 7.28 12.68
N LEU A 98 1.15 6.04 12.39
CA LEU A 98 1.01 4.92 13.33
C LEU A 98 1.80 5.15 14.62
N ALA A 99 3.01 5.70 14.50
CA ALA A 99 3.81 6.07 15.68
C ALA A 99 3.13 7.18 16.52
N VAL A 100 2.54 8.18 15.86
CA VAL A 100 1.78 9.24 16.55
C VAL A 100 0.52 8.66 17.22
N GLU A 101 -0.20 7.76 16.56
CA GLU A 101 -1.36 7.08 17.14
C GLU A 101 -0.97 6.26 18.39
N ALA A 102 0.11 5.47 18.30
CA ALA A 102 0.60 4.67 19.41
C ALA A 102 1.01 5.53 20.61
N GLU A 103 1.69 6.66 20.36
CA GLU A 103 2.07 7.63 21.39
C GLU A 103 0.84 8.26 22.08
N LEU A 104 -0.21 8.60 21.31
CA LEU A 104 -1.45 9.16 21.85
C LEU A 104 -2.24 8.12 22.66
N ALA A 105 -2.35 6.88 22.16
CA ALA A 105 -3.11 5.82 22.80
C ALA A 105 -2.42 5.29 24.06
N GLY A 106 -1.09 5.16 24.05
CA GLY A 106 -0.30 4.60 25.14
C GLY A 106 0.14 5.66 26.16
N PRO A 107 1.38 6.19 26.07
CA PRO A 107 1.99 7.04 27.11
C PRO A 107 1.15 8.23 27.56
N ARG A 108 0.33 8.79 26.67
CA ARG A 108 -0.45 10.02 26.93
C ARG A 108 -1.87 9.77 27.38
N ALA A 109 -2.33 8.52 27.32
CA ALA A 109 -3.70 8.13 27.64
C ALA A 109 -4.75 9.04 26.97
N GLN A 110 -4.57 9.34 25.67
CA GLN A 110 -5.49 10.13 24.83
C GLN A 110 -6.22 9.25 23.81
N PRO A 111 -7.09 8.31 24.25
CA PRO A 111 -7.72 7.34 23.35
C PRO A 111 -8.66 7.99 22.31
N LEU A 112 -9.30 9.11 22.66
CA LEU A 112 -10.16 9.84 21.71
C LEU A 112 -9.35 10.43 20.55
N LEU A 113 -8.22 11.08 20.84
CA LEU A 113 -7.34 11.62 19.80
C LEU A 113 -6.73 10.50 18.95
N ALA A 114 -6.28 9.41 19.58
CA ALA A 114 -5.79 8.23 18.85
C ALA A 114 -6.89 7.64 17.94
N GLY A 115 -8.13 7.56 18.42
CA GLY A 115 -9.28 7.14 17.63
C GLY A 115 -9.50 8.00 16.40
N HIS A 116 -9.40 9.32 16.52
CA HIS A 116 -9.49 10.23 15.37
C HIS A 116 -8.35 10.02 14.37
N VAL A 117 -7.13 9.78 14.83
CA VAL A 117 -5.98 9.47 13.97
C VAL A 117 -6.20 8.16 13.20
N ARG A 118 -6.75 7.14 13.85
CA ARG A 118 -7.10 5.87 13.22
C ARG A 118 -8.18 6.03 12.16
N SER A 119 -9.26 6.75 12.47
CA SER A 119 -10.31 7.04 11.48
C SER A 119 -9.75 7.81 10.28
N LEU A 120 -8.83 8.75 10.50
CA LEU A 120 -8.13 9.46 9.43
C LEU A 120 -7.31 8.50 8.55
N GLN A 121 -6.58 7.53 9.14
CA GLN A 121 -5.89 6.49 8.35
C GLN A 121 -6.84 5.64 7.51
N GLN A 122 -8.00 5.26 8.05
CA GLN A 122 -9.00 4.48 7.30
C GLN A 122 -9.56 5.26 6.11
N LEU A 123 -9.81 6.56 6.28
CA LEU A 123 -10.22 7.44 5.19
C LEU A 123 -9.14 7.57 4.12
N GLU A 124 -7.88 7.70 4.52
CA GLU A 124 -6.74 7.76 3.58
C GLU A 124 -6.57 6.44 2.81
N GLN A 125 -6.77 5.28 3.46
CA GLN A 125 -6.75 3.98 2.78
C GLN A 125 -7.90 3.86 1.77
N THR A 126 -9.11 4.28 2.16
CA THR A 126 -10.28 4.29 1.27
C THR A 126 -10.02 5.18 0.06
N ARG A 127 -9.48 6.38 0.28
CA ARG A 127 -9.11 7.32 -0.78
C ARG A 127 -8.10 6.70 -1.75
N LEU A 128 -7.06 6.04 -1.25
CA LEU A 128 -6.05 5.39 -2.10
C LEU A 128 -6.67 4.30 -2.97
N ALA A 129 -7.55 3.46 -2.41
CA ALA A 129 -8.27 2.43 -3.16
C ALA A 129 -9.19 3.04 -4.23
N THR A 130 -9.95 4.09 -3.91
CA THR A 130 -10.80 4.80 -4.88
C THR A 130 -9.98 5.40 -6.01
N VAL A 131 -8.83 6.03 -5.71
CA VAL A 131 -7.95 6.60 -6.75
C VAL A 131 -7.42 5.50 -7.68
N ALA A 132 -7.00 4.35 -7.14
CA ALA A 132 -6.55 3.23 -7.96
C ALA A 132 -7.65 2.70 -8.90
N LEU A 133 -8.90 2.58 -8.40
CA LEU A 133 -10.05 2.20 -9.22
C LEU A 133 -10.33 3.21 -10.33
N LEU A 134 -10.27 4.52 -10.03
CA LEU A 134 -10.46 5.57 -11.02
C LEU A 134 -9.39 5.51 -12.12
N GLN A 135 -8.13 5.26 -11.76
CA GLN A 135 -7.05 5.10 -12.73
C GLN A 135 -7.25 3.88 -13.63
N LEU A 136 -7.72 2.75 -13.07
CA LEU A 136 -8.03 1.55 -13.86
C LEU A 136 -9.16 1.79 -14.88
N MET A 137 -10.21 2.51 -14.48
CA MET A 137 -11.31 2.88 -15.39
C MET A 137 -10.89 3.92 -16.45
N GLY A 138 -9.89 4.74 -16.15
CA GLY A 138 -9.37 5.78 -17.05
C GLY A 138 -8.32 5.29 -18.05
N THR A 139 -7.79 4.07 -17.88
CA THR A 139 -6.81 3.49 -18.81
C THR A 139 -7.47 2.98 -20.09
N PRO A 140 -7.07 3.47 -21.28
CA PRO A 140 -7.67 3.08 -22.57
C PRO A 140 -7.35 1.64 -23.02
N GLU A 141 -6.45 0.94 -22.32
CA GLU A 141 -5.88 -0.35 -22.75
C GLU A 141 -6.80 -1.58 -22.56
N LEU A 142 -8.07 -1.38 -22.18
CA LEU A 142 -9.07 -2.47 -22.13
C LEU A 142 -10.21 -2.32 -23.14
N THR A 143 -10.23 -1.27 -23.97
CA THR A 143 -11.31 -1.07 -24.97
C THR A 143 -10.86 -1.24 -26.42
N GLY A 144 -9.56 -1.25 -26.72
CA GLY A 144 -9.06 -1.37 -28.11
C GLY A 144 -8.20 -2.60 -28.42
N GLN A 145 -7.79 -3.38 -27.42
CA GLN A 145 -6.93 -4.55 -27.64
C GLN A 145 -7.70 -5.80 -28.08
N GLU A 146 -9.00 -5.89 -27.77
CA GLU A 146 -9.88 -6.97 -28.27
C GLU A 146 -10.25 -6.76 -29.75
N ASP A 147 -10.49 -5.51 -30.17
CA ASP A 147 -10.88 -5.17 -31.55
C ASP A 147 -9.73 -5.35 -32.55
N THR A 148 -8.50 -5.00 -32.17
CA THR A 148 -7.34 -5.13 -33.07
C THR A 148 -6.93 -6.59 -33.29
N ALA A 149 -7.05 -7.44 -32.26
CA ALA A 149 -6.79 -8.87 -32.37
C ALA A 149 -7.85 -9.60 -33.22
N GLN A 150 -9.11 -9.17 -33.18
CA GLN A 150 -10.19 -9.76 -33.99
C GLN A 150 -10.17 -9.31 -35.46
N ILE A 151 -9.86 -8.04 -35.74
CA ILE A 151 -9.76 -7.52 -37.12
C ILE A 151 -8.62 -8.19 -37.91
N HIS A 152 -7.53 -8.58 -37.24
CA HIS A 152 -6.42 -9.28 -37.88
C HIS A 152 -6.72 -10.76 -38.21
N GLN A 153 -7.72 -11.39 -37.58
CA GLN A 153 -8.10 -12.78 -37.86
C GLN A 153 -9.16 -12.91 -38.97
N LEU A 154 -9.86 -11.83 -39.33
CA LEU A 154 -10.88 -11.80 -40.39
C LEU A 154 -10.32 -11.48 -41.79
N LYS A 155 -9.00 -11.49 -41.97
CA LYS A 155 -8.31 -11.14 -43.23
C LYS A 155 -7.44 -12.26 -43.82
N MET A 156 -7.67 -13.51 -43.42
CA MET A 156 -7.11 -14.70 -44.07
C MET A 156 -8.24 -15.57 -44.63
#